data_AF-A0A1V6HKI2-F1
#
_entry.id   AF-A0A1V6HKI2-F1
#
_cell.length_a   1.000
_cell.length_b   1.000
_cell.length_c   1.000
_cell.angle_alpha   90.00
_cell.angle_beta   90.00
_cell.angle_gamma   90.00
#
_symmetry.space_group_name_H-M   'P 1'
#
loop_
_entity.id
_entity.type
_entity.pdbx_description
1 polymer ?
#
loop_
_entity_poly.entity_id
_entity_poly.type
_entity_poly.pdbx_seq_one_letter_code
_entity_poly.pdbx_strand_id
1 'polypeptide(L)'
;MRLIHCLVLVFVFFSVEALAKPSESILSKILRSSEEDLEEIPPTPIEDDTEPNEAEAPNGDETYIEDTEVVKADLCLLLPLSGQYGHIGQSVRSIFDRAFSVLEGVKVEVFDTKGVQVQQAVQSASQAGCAFLIGGLGDKEALAVANAADQARIPALILSGESDGRVRGAVIWGRASRYDKALVLAQYLLEKGVTNAWTVSACSTNLCMAEAKAFTNAFLKLGGQPKMVDIDEDSEMQNEVSQFAKSVIGPTPEKACSSRAFVILGSIQNARRVLGFMEFGGLFALPKPSCKPPIVVAQASWAGQPELGRTTALDGAVYSAIKFQGVHQSSLQAELADLADLLVAAIQKDNLRDENMRYLIQTLRGMEPVPGRSGMLRIEGDKVTGQNLEIFEIQRGVGRPISAEAEWTNSD
;
A
#
# COMPACT_ATOMS: atom_id res chain seq x y z
N MET A 1 6.77 54.24 -44.55
CA MET A 1 7.94 53.85 -45.36
C MET A 1 8.83 53.00 -44.46
N ARG A 2 9.20 51.79 -44.92
CA ARG A 2 9.85 50.66 -44.19
C ARG A 2 8.88 49.73 -43.46
N LEU A 3 8.95 48.42 -43.61
CA LEU A 3 9.41 47.57 -44.71
C LEU A 3 8.70 46.23 -44.42
N ILE A 4 7.88 45.79 -45.37
CA ILE A 4 7.11 44.55 -45.31
C ILE A 4 8.10 43.39 -45.41
N HIS A 5 8.12 42.47 -44.44
CA HIS A 5 8.69 41.13 -44.60
C HIS A 5 7.52 40.14 -44.56
N CYS A 6 7.02 39.83 -45.77
CA CYS A 6 6.18 38.67 -46.02
C CYS A 6 7.03 37.41 -45.80
N LEU A 7 6.78 36.67 -44.72
CA LEU A 7 7.17 35.28 -44.64
C LEU A 7 6.03 34.45 -45.24
N VAL A 8 6.22 34.00 -46.46
CA VAL A 8 5.37 33.03 -47.15
C VAL A 8 5.63 31.67 -46.51
N LEU A 9 4.69 31.19 -45.69
CA LEU A 9 4.69 29.81 -45.20
C LEU A 9 3.77 29.00 -46.12
N VAL A 10 4.41 28.20 -46.97
CA VAL A 10 3.78 27.27 -47.90
C VAL A 10 3.08 26.18 -47.09
N PHE A 11 1.75 26.11 -47.19
CA PHE A 11 0.97 24.97 -46.72
C PHE A 11 1.23 23.77 -47.62
N VAL A 12 2.04 22.82 -47.14
CA VAL A 12 2.11 21.48 -47.72
C VAL A 12 1.09 20.61 -46.98
N PHE A 13 -0.02 20.31 -47.65
CA PHE A 13 -0.96 19.28 -47.23
C PHE A 13 -0.29 17.91 -47.38
N PHE A 14 0.12 17.32 -46.26
CA PHE A 14 0.31 15.87 -46.16
C PHE A 14 -0.95 15.28 -45.54
N SER A 15 -1.81 14.69 -46.37
CA SER A 15 -2.72 13.64 -45.90
C SER A 15 -1.89 12.42 -45.53
N VAL A 16 -1.87 12.09 -44.24
CA VAL A 16 -1.41 10.79 -43.76
C VAL A 16 -2.50 10.21 -42.88
N GLU A 17 -3.37 9.41 -43.50
CA GLU A 17 -4.10 8.37 -42.79
C GLU A 17 -3.07 7.34 -42.30
N ALA A 18 -2.80 7.32 -40.99
CA ALA A 18 -2.11 6.21 -40.35
C ALA A 18 -2.81 5.92 -39.03
N LEU A 19 -3.59 4.83 -39.03
CA LEU A 19 -4.14 4.21 -37.83
C LEU A 19 -3.02 3.93 -36.81
N ALA A 20 -3.06 4.60 -35.66
CA ALA A 20 -2.32 4.16 -34.49
C ALA A 20 -3.06 2.96 -33.87
N LYS A 21 -2.67 1.74 -34.27
CA LYS A 21 -2.98 0.52 -33.52
C LYS A 21 -2.26 0.56 -32.16
N PRO A 22 -2.86 0.03 -31.08
CA PRO A 22 -2.16 -0.13 -29.81
C PRO A 22 -0.91 -0.99 -30.02
N SER A 23 0.23 -0.54 -29.51
CA SER A 23 1.49 -1.27 -29.60
C SER A 23 1.37 -2.57 -28.81
N GLU A 24 1.18 -3.68 -29.52
CA GLU A 24 1.27 -5.03 -28.96
C GLU A 24 2.68 -5.26 -28.39
N SER A 25 2.73 -5.73 -27.14
CA SER A 25 3.95 -6.20 -26.49
C SER A 25 4.57 -7.36 -27.27
N ILE A 26 5.89 -7.33 -27.45
CA ILE A 26 6.71 -8.36 -28.12
C ILE A 26 6.48 -9.76 -27.51
N LEU A 27 6.05 -9.85 -26.24
CA LEU A 27 5.71 -11.10 -25.56
C LEU A 27 4.45 -11.78 -26.11
N SER A 28 3.49 -11.03 -26.66
CA SER A 28 2.23 -11.60 -27.19
C SER A 28 2.41 -12.37 -28.50
N LYS A 29 3.49 -12.12 -29.24
CA LYS A 29 3.82 -12.84 -30.49
C LYS A 29 4.51 -14.18 -30.24
N ILE A 30 5.16 -14.35 -29.10
CA ILE A 30 5.88 -15.58 -28.75
C ILE A 30 4.90 -16.66 -28.29
N LEU A 31 3.85 -16.28 -27.55
CA LEU A 31 2.84 -17.17 -26.98
C LEU A 31 1.82 -17.74 -27.99
N ARG A 32 1.82 -17.28 -29.24
CA ARG A 32 0.88 -17.75 -30.29
C ARG A 32 1.44 -18.85 -31.20
N SER A 33 2.69 -19.27 -30.98
CA SER A 33 3.36 -20.24 -31.88
C SER A 33 3.41 -21.67 -31.35
N SER A 34 2.75 -21.99 -30.23
CA SER A 34 2.86 -23.31 -29.57
C SER A 34 1.53 -24.04 -29.39
N GLU A 35 0.47 -23.67 -30.10
CA GLU A 35 -0.83 -24.39 -30.09
C GLU A 35 -1.08 -25.06 -31.45
N GLU A 36 -0.22 -25.99 -31.84
CA GLU A 36 -0.58 -27.08 -32.76
C GLU A 36 -0.01 -28.37 -32.16
N ASP A 37 -0.82 -29.42 -32.20
CA ASP A 37 -0.58 -30.81 -31.77
C ASP A 37 -0.98 -31.18 -30.32
N LEU A 38 -2.27 -31.42 -30.12
CA LEU A 38 -2.80 -32.32 -29.08
C LEU A 38 -3.54 -33.48 -29.74
N GLU A 39 -2.89 -34.64 -29.84
CA GLU A 39 -3.54 -35.93 -30.13
C GLU A 39 -4.13 -36.53 -28.84
N GLU A 40 -5.39 -36.96 -28.91
CA GLU A 40 -6.14 -37.66 -27.87
C GLU A 40 -5.59 -39.07 -27.60
N ILE A 41 -5.46 -39.45 -26.33
CA ILE A 41 -5.22 -40.84 -25.90
C ILE A 41 -6.53 -41.38 -25.27
N PRO A 42 -7.09 -42.51 -25.73
CA PRO A 42 -8.30 -43.10 -25.14
C PRO A 42 -7.99 -43.97 -23.91
N PRO A 43 -8.97 -44.21 -23.02
CA PRO A 43 -8.76 -44.98 -21.79
C PRO A 43 -8.78 -46.49 -22.05
N THR A 44 -7.92 -47.23 -21.35
CA THR A 44 -7.89 -48.70 -21.33
C THR A 44 -8.92 -49.30 -20.34
N PRO A 45 -9.39 -50.53 -20.58
CA PRO A 45 -10.48 -51.16 -19.83
C PRO A 45 -10.00 -51.87 -18.56
N ILE A 46 -10.94 -51.98 -17.62
CA ILE A 46 -10.87 -52.73 -16.37
C ILE A 46 -11.13 -54.22 -16.67
N GLU A 47 -10.24 -55.11 -16.25
CA GLU A 47 -10.52 -56.54 -16.14
C GLU A 47 -10.51 -56.95 -14.66
N ASP A 48 -11.60 -57.65 -14.32
CA ASP A 48 -11.97 -58.28 -13.06
C ASP A 48 -11.71 -59.77 -13.23
N ASP A 49 -10.96 -60.39 -12.31
CA ASP A 49 -10.92 -61.84 -12.16
C ASP A 49 -10.62 -62.20 -10.68
N THR A 50 -11.67 -62.69 -10.03
CA THR A 50 -11.70 -63.53 -8.81
C THR A 50 -10.87 -64.82 -9.01
N GLU A 51 -10.20 -65.44 -8.03
CA GLU A 51 -10.71 -66.09 -6.81
C GLU A 51 -9.52 -66.71 -5.99
N PRO A 52 -9.71 -67.46 -4.87
CA PRO A 52 -9.06 -67.21 -3.58
C PRO A 52 -7.87 -68.15 -3.27
N ASN A 53 -6.98 -67.76 -2.35
CA ASN A 53 -6.19 -68.78 -1.66
C ASN A 53 -5.79 -68.45 -0.22
N GLU A 54 -5.59 -69.55 0.48
CA GLU A 54 -5.51 -69.84 1.91
C GLU A 54 -4.58 -68.99 2.79
N ALA A 55 -4.90 -69.04 4.08
CA ALA A 55 -4.21 -68.40 5.17
C ALA A 55 -2.79 -68.94 5.40
N GLU A 56 -1.82 -68.04 5.37
CA GLU A 56 -0.55 -68.18 6.09
C GLU A 56 -0.22 -66.87 6.82
N ALA A 57 0.08 -67.00 8.10
CA ALA A 57 0.91 -66.05 8.85
C ALA A 57 1.89 -66.90 9.68
N PRO A 58 3.03 -66.38 10.15
CA PRO A 58 3.55 -65.02 10.00
C PRO A 58 5.03 -65.01 9.54
N ASN A 59 5.47 -63.96 8.86
CA ASN A 59 6.87 -63.55 8.97
C ASN A 59 6.95 -62.03 8.94
N GLY A 60 7.69 -61.50 9.92
CA GLY A 60 7.79 -60.07 10.17
C GLY A 60 8.35 -59.35 8.96
N ASP A 61 7.59 -58.40 8.47
CA ASP A 61 8.10 -57.32 7.66
C ASP A 61 7.91 -56.05 8.47
N GLU A 62 9.04 -55.39 8.72
CA GLU A 62 9.07 -54.04 9.23
C GLU A 62 8.22 -53.19 8.29
N THR A 63 7.07 -52.74 8.76
CA THR A 63 6.30 -51.71 8.08
C THR A 63 7.20 -50.49 8.01
N TYR A 64 7.87 -50.31 6.88
CA TYR A 64 8.33 -49.01 6.43
C TYR A 64 7.09 -48.12 6.44
N ILE A 65 6.98 -47.28 7.46
CA ILE A 65 6.15 -46.09 7.37
C ILE A 65 6.79 -45.34 6.22
N GLU A 66 6.15 -45.37 5.06
CA GLU A 66 6.44 -44.48 3.96
C GLU A 66 6.43 -43.08 4.58
N ASP A 67 7.61 -42.49 4.76
CA ASP A 67 7.75 -41.10 5.19
C ASP A 67 6.91 -40.32 4.19
N THR A 68 5.70 -39.94 4.59
CA THR A 68 4.87 -39.02 3.82
C THR A 68 5.73 -37.79 3.64
N GLU A 69 6.27 -37.65 2.44
CA GLU A 69 7.17 -36.57 2.05
C GLU A 69 6.44 -35.28 2.43
N VAL A 70 6.86 -34.64 3.52
CA VAL A 70 6.21 -33.43 4.01
C VAL A 70 6.31 -32.44 2.87
N VAL A 71 5.17 -32.12 2.25
CA VAL A 71 5.10 -31.17 1.14
C VAL A 71 5.71 -29.88 1.65
N LYS A 72 6.94 -29.61 1.21
CA LYS A 72 7.72 -28.45 1.63
C LYS A 72 7.28 -27.26 0.78
N ALA A 73 6.54 -26.34 1.38
CA ALA A 73 6.19 -25.08 0.73
C ALA A 73 7.40 -24.13 0.74
N ASP A 74 7.65 -23.44 -0.37
CA ASP A 74 8.70 -22.44 -0.44
C ASP A 74 8.23 -21.12 0.17
N LEU A 75 7.05 -20.69 -0.24
CA LEU A 75 6.44 -19.41 0.14
C LEU A 75 5.08 -19.66 0.78
N CYS A 76 4.78 -18.92 1.85
CA CYS A 76 3.49 -19.02 2.51
C CYS A 76 2.85 -17.66 2.73
N LEU A 77 1.65 -17.47 2.15
CA LEU A 77 0.87 -16.26 2.29
C LEU A 77 -0.05 -16.34 3.49
N LEU A 78 0.10 -15.42 4.43
CA LEU A 78 -0.71 -15.29 5.63
C LEU A 78 -1.59 -14.04 5.51
N LEU A 79 -2.84 -14.23 5.08
CA LEU A 79 -3.78 -13.15 4.76
C LEU A 79 -5.14 -13.38 5.42
N PRO A 80 -5.90 -12.31 5.72
CA PRO A 80 -7.26 -12.46 6.22
C PRO A 80 -8.20 -12.77 5.05
N LEU A 81 -8.47 -14.05 4.79
CA LEU A 81 -9.23 -14.51 3.61
C LEU A 81 -10.72 -14.74 3.90
N SER A 82 -11.11 -14.71 5.17
CA SER A 82 -12.50 -14.80 5.63
C SER A 82 -12.92 -13.62 6.51
N GLY A 83 -14.22 -13.57 6.83
CA GLY A 83 -14.82 -12.53 7.66
C GLY A 83 -14.91 -11.16 6.97
N GLN A 84 -15.05 -10.10 7.77
CA GLN A 84 -15.33 -8.74 7.27
C GLN A 84 -14.27 -8.15 6.33
N TYR A 85 -13.02 -8.65 6.41
CA TYR A 85 -11.90 -8.20 5.58
C TYR A 85 -11.46 -9.23 4.53
N GLY A 86 -12.20 -10.34 4.38
CA GLY A 86 -11.85 -11.44 3.48
C GLY A 86 -11.68 -11.00 2.02
N HIS A 87 -12.53 -10.09 1.55
CA HIS A 87 -12.43 -9.53 0.19
C HIS A 87 -11.12 -8.77 -0.05
N ILE A 88 -10.59 -8.08 0.96
CA ILE A 88 -9.30 -7.39 0.85
C ILE A 88 -8.19 -8.43 0.76
N GLY A 89 -8.18 -9.43 1.66
CA GLY A 89 -7.19 -10.51 1.61
C GLY A 89 -7.20 -11.28 0.29
N GLN A 90 -8.37 -11.57 -0.27
CA GLN A 90 -8.51 -12.21 -1.58
C GLN A 90 -7.96 -11.33 -2.71
N SER A 91 -8.22 -10.01 -2.66
CA SER A 91 -7.64 -9.08 -3.63
C SER A 91 -6.11 -9.02 -3.53
N VAL A 92 -5.55 -9.07 -2.33
CA VAL A 92 -4.09 -9.12 -2.13
C VAL A 92 -3.52 -10.44 -2.64
N ARG A 93 -4.15 -11.57 -2.29
CA ARG A 93 -3.76 -12.90 -2.81
C ARG A 93 -3.68 -12.89 -4.34
N SER A 94 -4.71 -12.37 -5.03
CA SER A 94 -4.71 -12.33 -6.50
C SER A 94 -3.52 -11.56 -7.10
N ILE A 95 -2.99 -10.54 -6.41
CA ILE A 95 -1.80 -9.80 -6.86
C ILE A 95 -0.58 -10.73 -6.80
N PHE A 96 -0.39 -11.42 -5.68
CA PHE A 96 0.74 -12.34 -5.50
C PHE A 96 0.62 -13.59 -6.36
N ASP A 97 -0.56 -14.21 -6.48
CA ASP A 97 -0.79 -15.38 -7.35
C ASP A 97 -0.40 -15.05 -8.81
N ARG A 98 -0.76 -13.85 -9.28
CA ARG A 98 -0.37 -13.39 -10.63
C ARG A 98 1.13 -13.23 -10.75
N ALA A 99 1.79 -12.59 -9.78
CA ALA A 99 3.23 -12.39 -9.82
C ALA A 99 3.98 -13.72 -9.76
N PHE A 100 3.56 -14.65 -8.90
CA PHE A 100 4.21 -15.95 -8.70
C PHE A 100 3.93 -16.96 -9.81
N SER A 101 2.95 -16.72 -10.69
CA SER A 101 2.69 -17.60 -11.84
C SER A 101 3.87 -17.79 -12.80
N VAL A 102 4.87 -16.89 -12.76
CA VAL A 102 6.10 -16.97 -13.57
C VAL A 102 7.22 -17.76 -12.89
N LEU A 103 7.03 -18.19 -11.64
CA LEU A 103 8.02 -18.93 -10.86
C LEU A 103 7.79 -20.44 -10.99
N GLU A 104 8.45 -21.05 -11.96
CA GLU A 104 8.37 -22.51 -12.15
C GLU A 104 8.98 -23.27 -10.98
N GLY A 105 8.23 -24.23 -10.43
CA GLY A 105 8.70 -25.13 -9.37
C GLY A 105 8.71 -24.52 -7.96
N VAL A 106 8.26 -23.27 -7.79
CA VAL A 106 8.09 -22.65 -6.46
C VAL A 106 6.71 -23.01 -5.90
N LYS A 107 6.67 -23.69 -4.75
CA LYS A 107 5.43 -24.09 -4.09
C LYS A 107 4.93 -22.98 -3.17
N VAL A 108 3.71 -22.51 -3.42
CA VAL A 108 3.07 -21.43 -2.66
C VAL A 108 1.86 -21.96 -1.91
N GLU A 109 1.89 -21.86 -0.58
CA GLU A 109 0.77 -22.20 0.29
C GLU A 109 0.09 -20.94 0.85
N VAL A 110 -1.19 -21.06 1.19
CA VAL A 110 -2.00 -19.91 1.62
C VAL A 110 -2.75 -20.26 2.90
N PHE A 111 -2.57 -19.44 3.93
CA PHE A 111 -3.17 -19.59 5.25
C PHE A 111 -4.07 -18.40 5.59
N ASP A 112 -5.31 -18.68 5.97
CA ASP A 112 -6.25 -17.66 6.44
C ASP A 112 -5.97 -17.27 7.90
N THR A 113 -5.52 -16.04 8.12
CA THR A 113 -5.20 -15.50 9.45
C THR A 113 -6.43 -15.05 10.24
N LYS A 114 -7.62 -15.00 9.62
CA LYS A 114 -8.87 -14.65 10.31
C LYS A 114 -9.64 -15.88 10.78
N GLY A 115 -9.51 -16.99 10.06
CA GLY A 115 -10.09 -18.29 10.43
C GLY A 115 -9.43 -18.96 11.63
N VAL A 116 -8.20 -18.55 11.99
CA VAL A 116 -7.43 -19.05 13.15
C VAL A 116 -6.71 -17.90 13.87
N GLN A 117 -6.07 -18.17 15.02
CA GLN A 117 -5.15 -17.19 15.61
C GLN A 117 -3.88 -17.08 14.75
N VAL A 118 -3.29 -15.88 14.62
CA VAL A 118 -2.07 -15.67 13.79
C VAL A 118 -0.94 -16.64 14.14
N GLN A 119 -0.73 -16.92 15.43
CA GLN A 119 0.26 -17.88 15.91
C GLN A 119 0.00 -19.30 15.37
N GLN A 120 -1.27 -19.70 15.27
CA GLN A 120 -1.66 -21.00 14.70
C GLN A 120 -1.41 -21.02 13.19
N ALA A 121 -1.72 -19.94 12.45
CA ALA A 121 -1.41 -19.85 11.03
C ALA A 121 0.10 -19.97 10.76
N VAL A 122 0.94 -19.31 11.57
CA VAL A 122 2.40 -19.43 11.47
C VAL A 122 2.88 -20.83 11.87
N GLN A 123 2.27 -21.47 12.86
CA GLN A 123 2.60 -22.84 13.23
C GLN A 123 2.24 -23.82 12.11
N SER A 124 1.07 -23.68 11.48
CA SER A 124 0.69 -24.48 10.31
C SER A 124 1.62 -24.24 9.12
N ALA A 125 2.03 -22.99 8.89
CA ALA A 125 3.06 -22.68 7.89
C ALA A 125 4.40 -23.38 8.23
N SER A 126 4.84 -23.34 9.48
CA SER A 126 6.04 -24.07 9.92
C SER A 126 5.92 -25.58 9.70
N GLN A 127 4.75 -26.17 9.93
CA GLN A 127 4.49 -27.61 9.72
C GLN A 127 4.45 -27.98 8.23
N ALA A 128 3.98 -27.08 7.38
CA ALA A 128 4.04 -27.21 5.92
C ALA A 128 5.44 -26.94 5.34
N GLY A 129 6.46 -26.76 6.21
CA GLY A 129 7.84 -26.57 5.77
C GLY A 129 8.12 -25.22 5.08
N CYS A 130 7.26 -24.21 5.29
CA CYS A 130 7.39 -22.88 4.70
C CYS A 130 8.77 -22.28 4.95
N ALA A 131 9.52 -22.01 3.88
CA ALA A 131 10.84 -21.40 3.99
C ALA A 131 10.80 -19.87 4.13
N PHE A 132 9.72 -19.23 3.66
CA PHE A 132 9.52 -17.79 3.75
C PHE A 132 8.03 -17.42 3.92
N LEU A 133 7.75 -16.46 4.81
CA LEU A 133 6.37 -15.98 5.06
C LEU A 133 6.12 -14.63 4.41
N ILE A 134 4.90 -14.43 3.91
CA ILE A 134 4.44 -13.17 3.33
C ILE A 134 3.09 -12.87 3.95
N GLY A 135 2.93 -11.76 4.68
CA GLY A 135 1.62 -11.52 5.27
C GLY A 135 1.52 -10.36 6.24
N GLY A 136 0.40 -10.34 6.94
CA GLY A 136 0.09 -9.28 7.89
C GLY A 136 -0.38 -8.01 7.20
N LEU A 137 -1.68 -7.96 6.89
CA LEU A 137 -2.27 -6.86 6.12
C LEU A 137 -2.78 -5.72 7.01
N GLY A 138 -3.34 -6.05 8.17
CA GLY A 138 -3.71 -5.07 9.19
C GLY A 138 -2.56 -4.80 10.17
N ASP A 139 -2.50 -3.62 10.81
CA ASP A 139 -1.38 -3.28 11.72
C ASP A 139 -1.15 -4.30 12.85
N LYS A 140 -2.24 -4.70 13.53
CA LYS A 140 -2.16 -5.66 14.64
C LYS A 140 -1.75 -7.04 14.15
N GLU A 141 -2.27 -7.41 12.98
CA GLU A 141 -1.98 -8.68 12.32
C GLU A 141 -0.52 -8.71 11.84
N ALA A 142 -0.04 -7.66 11.19
CA ALA A 142 1.34 -7.46 10.74
C ALA A 142 2.33 -7.62 11.89
N LEU A 143 2.09 -6.95 13.01
CA LEU A 143 2.93 -7.11 14.19
C LEU A 143 2.86 -8.53 14.76
N ALA A 144 1.68 -9.16 14.78
CA ALA A 144 1.53 -10.53 15.25
C ALA A 144 2.25 -11.55 14.34
N VAL A 145 2.14 -11.40 13.02
CA VAL A 145 2.84 -12.22 12.03
C VAL A 145 4.35 -12.03 12.17
N ALA A 146 4.83 -10.79 12.26
CA ALA A 146 6.25 -10.50 12.44
C ALA A 146 6.82 -11.15 13.71
N ASN A 147 6.14 -11.03 14.84
CA ASN A 147 6.57 -11.64 16.10
C ASN A 147 6.54 -13.17 16.04
N ALA A 148 5.49 -13.76 15.45
CA ALA A 148 5.37 -15.21 15.34
C ALA A 148 6.40 -15.79 14.36
N ALA A 149 6.68 -15.10 13.26
CA ALA A 149 7.72 -15.46 12.29
C ALA A 149 9.11 -15.46 12.94
N ASP A 150 9.44 -14.42 13.72
CA ASP A 150 10.70 -14.33 14.46
C ASP A 150 10.84 -15.46 15.50
N GLN A 151 9.76 -15.76 16.25
CA GLN A 151 9.72 -16.88 17.19
C GLN A 151 9.92 -18.24 16.51
N ALA A 152 9.30 -18.44 15.35
CA ALA A 152 9.44 -19.65 14.53
C ALA A 152 10.76 -19.68 13.74
N ARG A 153 11.53 -18.58 13.73
CA ARG A 153 12.76 -18.39 12.94
C ARG A 153 12.54 -18.55 11.43
N ILE A 154 11.37 -18.16 10.94
CA ILE A 154 11.05 -18.17 9.51
C ILE A 154 11.18 -16.73 9.00
N PRO A 155 12.01 -16.45 7.97
CA PRO A 155 12.13 -15.12 7.41
C PRO A 155 10.78 -14.66 6.82
N ALA A 156 10.49 -13.36 6.92
CA ALA A 156 9.19 -12.84 6.48
C ALA A 156 9.23 -11.48 5.78
N LEU A 157 8.33 -11.29 4.82
CA LEU A 157 7.93 -9.99 4.29
C LEU A 157 6.57 -9.58 4.88
N ILE A 158 6.57 -8.49 5.62
CA ILE A 158 5.38 -7.97 6.29
C ILE A 158 4.72 -6.90 5.43
N LEU A 159 3.43 -7.10 5.13
CA LEU A 159 2.70 -6.32 4.12
C LEU A 159 2.10 -5.02 4.66
N SER A 160 2.27 -4.68 5.94
CA SER A 160 1.66 -3.50 6.55
C SER A 160 2.33 -3.14 7.87
N GLY A 161 1.88 -2.06 8.50
CA GLY A 161 2.34 -1.64 9.82
C GLY A 161 3.62 -0.79 9.84
N GLU A 162 4.14 -0.60 11.04
CA GLU A 162 5.36 0.17 11.33
C GLU A 162 6.49 -0.79 11.66
N SER A 163 7.70 -0.47 11.20
CA SER A 163 8.88 -1.28 11.52
C SER A 163 9.12 -1.37 13.02
N ASP A 164 9.28 -2.61 13.49
CA ASP A 164 9.56 -2.92 14.89
C ASP A 164 11.04 -3.30 15.06
N GLY A 165 11.73 -2.55 15.92
CA GLY A 165 13.14 -2.75 16.22
C GLY A 165 13.49 -4.14 16.79
N ARG A 166 12.51 -4.87 17.32
CA ARG A 166 12.71 -6.18 17.96
C ARG A 166 12.93 -7.32 16.96
N VAL A 167 12.45 -7.19 15.73
CA VAL A 167 12.43 -8.28 14.72
C VAL A 167 13.30 -7.99 13.48
N ARG A 168 14.13 -6.94 13.52
CA ARG A 168 14.90 -6.39 12.36
C ARG A 168 15.71 -7.41 11.56
N GLY A 169 16.18 -8.49 12.18
CA GLY A 169 17.03 -9.48 11.53
C GLY A 169 16.27 -10.39 10.56
N ALA A 170 15.06 -10.79 10.96
CA ALA A 170 14.28 -11.86 10.32
C ALA A 170 13.13 -11.35 9.43
N VAL A 171 12.82 -10.05 9.48
CA VAL A 171 11.70 -9.50 8.70
C VAL A 171 12.08 -8.29 7.86
N ILE A 172 11.34 -8.11 6.77
CA ILE A 172 11.32 -6.88 5.97
C ILE A 172 9.90 -6.30 6.03
N TRP A 173 9.79 -5.01 6.33
CA TRP A 173 8.56 -4.24 6.29
C TRP A 173 8.38 -3.64 4.91
N GLY A 174 7.36 -4.11 4.18
CA GLY A 174 7.24 -3.88 2.75
C GLY A 174 6.65 -2.53 2.34
N ARG A 175 5.88 -1.88 3.20
CA ARG A 175 5.14 -0.67 2.83
C ARG A 175 5.73 0.60 3.43
N ALA A 176 5.50 1.72 2.75
CA ALA A 176 5.86 3.01 3.29
C ALA A 176 5.07 3.26 4.57
N SER A 177 5.80 3.55 5.64
CA SER A 177 5.23 3.72 6.97
C SER A 177 4.35 4.96 7.06
N ARG A 178 3.44 4.99 8.03
CA ARG A 178 2.66 6.21 8.33
C ARG A 178 3.58 7.32 8.77
N TYR A 179 4.64 6.97 9.49
CA TYR A 179 5.64 7.93 9.92
C TYR A 179 6.34 8.60 8.73
N ASP A 180 6.74 7.85 7.70
CA ASP A 180 7.42 8.40 6.53
C ASP A 180 6.48 9.31 5.71
N LYS A 181 5.23 8.88 5.52
CA LYS A 181 4.18 9.72 4.91
C LYS A 181 3.97 11.00 5.71
N ALA A 182 3.88 10.89 7.03
CA ALA A 182 3.71 12.02 7.92
C ALA A 182 4.93 12.95 7.93
N LEU A 183 6.14 12.43 7.75
CA LEU A 183 7.38 13.21 7.69
C LEU A 183 7.40 14.12 6.45
N VAL A 184 7.05 13.60 5.29
CA VAL A 184 6.94 14.38 4.04
C VAL A 184 5.90 15.48 4.18
N LEU A 185 4.73 15.16 4.77
CA LEU A 185 3.69 16.14 5.06
C LEU A 185 4.16 17.21 6.06
N ALA A 186 4.79 16.81 7.17
CA ALA A 186 5.31 17.73 8.17
C ALA A 186 6.35 18.69 7.60
N GLN A 187 7.24 18.19 6.74
CA GLN A 187 8.22 19.00 6.04
C GLN A 187 7.54 20.04 5.13
N TYR A 188 6.57 19.61 4.31
CA TYR A 188 5.79 20.52 3.47
C TYR A 188 5.13 21.64 4.29
N LEU A 189 4.50 21.31 5.42
CA LEU A 189 3.85 22.30 6.28
C LEU A 189 4.84 23.34 6.82
N LEU A 190 6.01 22.89 7.28
CA LEU A 190 7.07 23.79 7.76
C LEU A 190 7.60 24.70 6.65
N GLU A 191 7.78 24.18 5.43
CA GLU A 191 8.17 24.96 4.26
C GLU A 191 7.12 26.03 3.89
N LYS A 192 5.83 25.77 4.17
CA LYS A 192 4.75 26.77 4.05
C LYS A 192 4.70 27.77 5.23
N GLY A 193 5.57 27.60 6.22
CA GLY A 193 5.69 28.45 7.41
C GLY A 193 4.75 28.07 8.54
N VAL A 194 4.13 26.88 8.50
CA VAL A 194 3.27 26.37 9.59
C VAL A 194 4.16 25.91 10.73
N THR A 195 4.03 26.55 11.89
CA THR A 195 4.76 26.16 13.11
C THR A 195 3.88 25.45 14.13
N ASN A 196 2.56 25.61 14.02
CA ASN A 196 1.58 24.99 14.91
C ASN A 196 0.59 24.17 14.06
N ALA A 197 0.39 22.91 14.46
CA ALA A 197 -0.55 22.02 13.79
C ALA A 197 -1.43 21.30 14.82
N TRP A 198 -2.70 21.10 14.46
CA TRP A 198 -3.65 20.37 15.28
C TRP A 198 -4.11 19.12 14.54
N THR A 199 -3.91 17.96 15.13
CA THR A 199 -4.57 16.73 14.70
C THR A 199 -5.95 16.69 15.35
N VAL A 200 -6.99 16.74 14.52
CA VAL A 200 -8.38 16.72 14.92
C VAL A 200 -8.94 15.36 14.57
N SER A 201 -9.01 14.49 15.56
CA SER A 201 -9.53 13.14 15.42
C SER A 201 -11.04 13.18 15.59
N ALA A 202 -11.78 12.94 14.51
CA ALA A 202 -13.22 12.69 14.56
C ALA A 202 -13.49 11.21 14.24
N CYS A 203 -12.68 10.35 14.86
CA CYS A 203 -12.75 8.90 14.76
C CYS A 203 -12.10 8.21 15.95
N SER A 204 -12.83 7.28 16.58
CA SER A 204 -12.37 6.49 17.73
C SER A 204 -11.53 5.26 17.36
N THR A 205 -11.14 5.11 16.09
CA THR A 205 -10.46 3.90 15.61
C THR A 205 -8.97 3.89 15.95
N ASN A 206 -8.40 2.69 16.13
CA ASN A 206 -6.95 2.51 16.31
C ASN A 206 -6.13 3.09 15.14
N LEU A 207 -6.70 3.09 13.93
CA LEU A 207 -6.06 3.65 12.75
C LEU A 207 -5.87 5.17 12.90
N CYS A 208 -6.90 5.87 13.35
CA CYS A 208 -6.85 7.33 13.54
C CYS A 208 -5.84 7.72 14.61
N MET A 209 -5.83 7.03 15.75
CA MET A 209 -4.82 7.26 16.78
C MET A 209 -3.40 7.00 16.26
N ALA A 210 -3.20 5.97 15.44
CA ALA A 210 -1.91 5.67 14.84
C ALA A 210 -1.44 6.75 13.87
N GLU A 211 -2.34 7.27 13.02
CA GLU A 211 -2.04 8.38 12.10
C GLU A 211 -1.78 9.70 12.85
N ALA A 212 -2.61 10.03 13.85
CA ALA A 212 -2.41 11.20 14.71
C ALA A 212 -1.04 11.16 15.38
N LYS A 213 -0.66 10.00 15.93
CA LYS A 213 0.64 9.78 16.57
C LYS A 213 1.79 9.88 15.57
N ALA A 214 1.66 9.28 14.39
CA ALA A 214 2.67 9.35 13.35
C ALA A 214 2.94 10.81 12.93
N PHE A 215 1.87 11.59 12.67
CA PHE A 215 1.98 13.01 12.37
C PHE A 215 2.58 13.82 13.52
N THR A 216 2.09 13.63 14.74
CA THR A 216 2.59 14.32 15.93
C THR A 216 4.10 14.11 16.09
N ASN A 217 4.57 12.86 15.99
CA ASN A 217 5.98 12.54 16.12
C ASN A 217 6.82 13.11 14.97
N ALA A 218 6.31 13.07 13.74
CA ALA A 218 7.01 13.61 12.57
C ALA A 218 7.14 15.14 12.65
N PHE A 219 6.06 15.85 12.95
CA PHE A 219 6.04 17.30 13.05
C PHE A 219 6.90 17.80 14.22
N LEU A 220 6.84 17.13 15.37
CA LEU A 220 7.70 17.42 16.52
C LEU A 220 9.19 17.22 16.21
N LYS A 221 9.55 16.13 15.51
CA LYS A 221 10.95 15.85 15.13
C LYS A 221 11.55 16.97 14.27
N LEU A 222 10.74 17.59 13.42
CA LEU A 222 11.16 18.69 12.56
C LEU A 222 11.06 20.07 13.23
N GLY A 223 10.74 20.13 14.53
CA GLY A 223 10.68 21.36 15.31
C GLY A 223 9.31 22.07 15.31
N GLY A 224 8.28 21.47 14.73
CA GLY A 224 6.91 21.95 14.79
C GLY A 224 6.26 21.70 16.16
N GLN A 225 5.13 22.38 16.41
CA GLN A 225 4.34 22.27 17.64
C GLN A 225 3.00 21.58 17.36
N PRO A 226 2.92 20.25 17.47
CA PRO A 226 1.67 19.52 17.29
C PRO A 226 0.81 19.57 18.55
N LYS A 227 -0.52 19.57 18.36
CA LYS A 227 -1.51 19.36 19.41
C LYS A 227 -2.56 18.36 18.93
N MET A 228 -2.94 17.44 19.80
CA MET A 228 -4.03 16.51 19.53
C MET A 228 -5.34 17.06 20.12
N VAL A 229 -6.41 16.92 19.35
CA VAL A 229 -7.78 17.26 19.74
C VAL A 229 -8.63 16.06 19.37
N ASP A 230 -9.22 15.44 20.37
CA ASP A 230 -10.19 14.38 20.19
C ASP A 230 -11.58 15.02 20.17
N ILE A 231 -12.39 14.66 19.17
CA ILE A 231 -13.74 15.17 18.98
C ILE A 231 -14.68 13.97 19.02
N ASP A 232 -15.65 14.01 19.92
CA ASP A 232 -16.67 12.98 19.98
C ASP A 232 -17.50 12.98 18.69
N GLU A 233 -17.79 11.79 18.14
CA GLU A 233 -18.54 11.61 16.90
C GLU A 233 -20.05 11.89 17.07
N ASP A 234 -20.49 12.00 18.33
CA ASP A 234 -21.89 12.09 18.73
C ASP A 234 -22.49 13.51 18.54
N SER A 235 -23.68 13.73 19.11
CA SER A 235 -24.45 14.98 18.97
C SER A 235 -23.73 16.24 19.46
N GLU A 236 -22.63 16.09 20.20
CA GLU A 236 -21.86 17.21 20.75
C GLU A 236 -20.75 17.73 19.83
N MET A 237 -20.44 17.02 18.73
CA MET A 237 -19.38 17.38 17.76
C MET A 237 -19.41 18.86 17.36
N GLN A 238 -20.60 19.42 17.11
CA GLN A 238 -20.74 20.83 16.75
C GLN A 238 -20.22 21.77 17.84
N ASN A 239 -20.58 21.51 19.09
CA ASN A 239 -20.22 22.35 20.22
C ASN A 239 -18.72 22.25 20.50
N GLU A 240 -18.17 21.03 20.50
CA GLU A 240 -16.74 20.78 20.73
C GLU A 240 -15.88 21.44 19.66
N VAL A 241 -16.19 21.23 18.37
CA VAL A 241 -15.43 21.82 17.27
C VAL A 241 -15.55 23.35 17.27
N SER A 242 -16.71 23.90 17.62
CA SER A 242 -16.90 25.36 17.70
C SER A 242 -16.11 25.97 18.86
N GLN A 243 -16.07 25.32 20.03
CA GLN A 243 -15.26 25.76 21.17
C GLN A 243 -13.77 25.65 20.85
N PHE A 244 -13.36 24.55 20.23
CA PHE A 244 -12.01 24.36 19.74
C PHE A 244 -11.60 25.47 18.76
N ALA A 245 -12.41 25.75 17.74
CA ALA A 245 -12.14 26.78 16.75
C ALA A 245 -11.91 28.16 17.41
N LYS A 246 -12.77 28.52 18.37
CA LYS A 246 -12.63 29.76 19.16
C LYS A 246 -11.37 29.78 20.02
N SER A 247 -10.95 28.64 20.57
CA SER A 247 -9.73 28.53 21.39
C SER A 247 -8.43 28.72 20.56
N VAL A 248 -8.46 28.35 19.27
CA VAL A 248 -7.31 28.45 18.37
C VAL A 248 -7.20 29.84 17.74
N ILE A 249 -8.32 30.53 17.51
CA ILE A 249 -8.33 31.94 17.13
C ILE A 249 -7.92 32.75 18.36
N GLY A 250 -6.62 33.05 18.46
CA GLY A 250 -6.12 33.87 19.57
C GLY A 250 -6.80 35.25 19.61
N PRO A 251 -6.84 35.91 20.79
CA PRO A 251 -7.53 37.19 20.97
C PRO A 251 -6.84 38.37 20.25
N THR A 252 -5.65 38.16 19.68
CA THR A 252 -4.87 39.22 19.03
C THR A 252 -4.71 38.98 17.52
N PRO A 253 -4.76 40.03 16.69
CA PRO A 253 -4.60 39.92 15.23
C PRO A 253 -3.28 39.26 14.79
N GLU A 254 -2.19 39.46 15.54
CA GLU A 254 -0.88 38.87 15.23
C GLU A 254 -0.88 37.35 15.39
N LYS A 255 -1.48 36.83 16.47
CA LYS A 255 -1.66 35.39 16.65
C LYS A 255 -2.63 34.81 15.63
N ALA A 256 -3.67 35.56 15.27
CA ALA A 256 -4.65 35.16 14.28
C ALA A 256 -4.10 35.12 12.83
N CYS A 257 -2.95 35.76 12.57
CA CYS A 257 -2.27 35.71 11.27
C CYS A 257 -1.11 34.71 11.20
N SER A 258 -0.92 33.89 12.24
CA SER A 258 0.05 32.80 12.21
C SER A 258 -0.41 31.68 11.28
N SER A 259 0.51 31.16 10.46
CA SER A 259 0.24 30.02 9.58
C SER A 259 0.03 28.76 10.44
N ARG A 260 -1.07 28.06 10.20
CA ARG A 260 -1.55 26.93 11.01
C ARG A 260 -2.04 25.80 10.12
N ALA A 261 -1.97 24.58 10.61
CA ALA A 261 -2.53 23.42 9.91
C ALA A 261 -3.49 22.62 10.78
N PHE A 262 -4.51 22.05 10.14
CA PHE A 262 -5.49 21.17 10.77
C PHE A 262 -5.48 19.83 10.05
N VAL A 263 -4.95 18.80 10.70
CA VAL A 263 -4.94 17.42 10.21
C VAL A 263 -6.23 16.75 10.64
N ILE A 264 -7.15 16.58 9.70
CA ILE A 264 -8.47 16.03 9.96
C ILE A 264 -8.42 14.52 9.73
N LEU A 265 -8.75 13.75 10.76
CA LEU A 265 -8.76 12.28 10.71
C LEU A 265 -10.19 11.77 10.87
N GLY A 266 -10.55 10.75 10.09
CA GLY A 266 -11.87 10.12 10.13
C GLY A 266 -12.45 9.84 8.75
N SER A 267 -13.76 9.59 8.71
CA SER A 267 -14.47 9.44 7.44
C SER A 267 -14.55 10.77 6.70
N ILE A 268 -14.71 10.71 5.37
CA ILE A 268 -14.93 11.92 4.55
C ILE A 268 -16.16 12.70 5.05
N GLN A 269 -17.21 12.01 5.50
CA GLN A 269 -18.41 12.64 6.06
C GLN A 269 -18.11 13.39 7.36
N ASN A 270 -17.39 12.77 8.30
CA ASN A 270 -17.01 13.41 9.57
C ASN A 270 -16.08 14.60 9.31
N ALA A 271 -15.11 14.46 8.41
CA ALA A 271 -14.21 15.54 8.04
C ALA A 271 -14.96 16.76 7.48
N ARG A 272 -15.96 16.56 6.61
CA ARG A 272 -16.81 17.63 6.10
C ARG A 272 -17.58 18.35 7.23
N ARG A 273 -18.12 17.60 8.18
CA ARG A 273 -18.83 18.17 9.35
C ARG A 273 -17.89 19.00 10.21
N VAL A 274 -16.73 18.45 10.55
CA VAL A 274 -15.68 19.13 11.33
C VAL A 274 -15.25 20.43 10.64
N LEU A 275 -14.96 20.40 9.35
CA LEU A 275 -14.56 21.60 8.61
C LEU A 275 -15.68 22.65 8.55
N GLY A 276 -16.93 22.23 8.33
CA GLY A 276 -18.07 23.15 8.37
C GLY A 276 -18.24 23.82 9.74
N PHE A 277 -18.04 23.08 10.84
CA PHE A 277 -18.09 23.65 12.19
C PHE A 277 -16.89 24.55 12.49
N MET A 278 -15.69 24.22 11.99
CA MET A 278 -14.52 25.10 12.08
C MET A 278 -14.72 26.41 11.32
N GLU A 279 -15.29 26.34 10.12
CA GLU A 279 -15.65 27.51 9.31
C GLU A 279 -16.70 28.38 10.01
N PHE A 280 -17.76 27.77 10.53
CA PHE A 280 -18.77 28.47 11.34
C PHE A 280 -18.16 29.12 12.59
N GLY A 281 -17.17 28.46 13.21
CA GLY A 281 -16.39 28.99 14.32
C GLY A 281 -15.42 30.13 13.95
N GLY A 282 -15.33 30.50 12.66
CA GLY A 282 -14.49 31.59 12.16
C GLY A 282 -13.03 31.21 11.92
N LEU A 283 -12.68 29.91 11.94
CA LEU A 283 -11.28 29.45 11.89
C LEU A 283 -10.59 29.78 10.56
N PHE A 284 -11.37 29.86 9.48
CA PHE A 284 -10.87 30.20 8.14
C PHE A 284 -11.06 31.69 7.80
N ALA A 285 -11.71 32.47 8.67
CA ALA A 285 -11.84 33.91 8.48
C ALA A 285 -10.47 34.59 8.66
N LEU A 286 -10.01 35.29 7.63
CA LEU A 286 -8.73 36.00 7.67
C LEU A 286 -8.92 37.37 8.35
N PRO A 287 -8.15 37.68 9.42
CA PRO A 287 -8.21 39.00 10.06
C PRO A 287 -7.75 40.14 9.14
N LYS A 288 -6.84 39.84 8.21
CA LYS A 288 -6.33 40.76 7.19
C LYS A 288 -6.06 40.00 5.88
N PRO A 289 -6.16 40.66 4.70
CA PRO A 289 -5.86 40.03 3.41
C PRO A 289 -4.43 39.48 3.27
N SER A 290 -3.47 40.04 4.03
CA SER A 290 -2.07 39.59 4.01
C SER A 290 -1.82 38.31 4.82
N CYS A 291 -2.81 37.82 5.56
CA CYS A 291 -2.65 36.65 6.42
C CYS A 291 -2.86 35.38 5.60
N LYS A 292 -2.01 34.38 5.82
CA LYS A 292 -2.13 33.10 5.12
C LYS A 292 -3.32 32.31 5.68
N PRO A 293 -4.16 31.70 4.84
CA PRO A 293 -5.21 30.82 5.32
C PRO A 293 -4.61 29.59 6.01
N PRO A 294 -5.33 28.98 6.96
CA PRO A 294 -4.96 27.68 7.48
C PRO A 294 -4.85 26.63 6.37
N ILE A 295 -3.90 25.72 6.52
CA ILE A 295 -3.80 24.55 5.64
C ILE A 295 -4.65 23.43 6.24
N VAL A 296 -5.62 22.94 5.48
CA VAL A 296 -6.35 21.72 5.83
C VAL A 296 -5.54 20.54 5.32
N VAL A 297 -5.32 19.56 6.18
CA VAL A 297 -4.66 18.32 5.84
C VAL A 297 -5.68 17.19 5.90
N ALA A 298 -5.80 16.47 4.79
CA ALA A 298 -6.66 15.32 4.61
C ALA A 298 -5.94 14.00 4.96
N GLN A 299 -6.73 12.96 5.22
CA GLN A 299 -6.21 11.62 5.40
C GLN A 299 -5.89 10.97 4.05
N ALA A 300 -4.73 10.34 3.93
CA ALA A 300 -4.28 9.71 2.67
C ALA A 300 -5.21 8.58 2.18
N SER A 301 -5.93 7.93 3.10
CA SER A 301 -6.89 6.87 2.81
C SER A 301 -8.11 7.34 2.00
N TRP A 302 -8.38 8.64 1.96
CA TRP A 302 -9.47 9.23 1.18
C TRP A 302 -9.18 9.24 -0.32
N ALA A 303 -7.90 9.13 -0.71
CA ALA A 303 -7.50 9.12 -2.11
C ALA A 303 -8.20 7.98 -2.88
N GLY A 304 -8.93 8.34 -3.93
CA GLY A 304 -9.67 7.39 -4.77
C GLY A 304 -11.02 6.92 -4.19
N GLN A 305 -11.42 7.41 -3.01
CA GLN A 305 -12.75 7.09 -2.48
C GLN A 305 -13.85 7.82 -3.26
N PRO A 306 -14.94 7.14 -3.68
CA PRO A 306 -16.04 7.77 -4.42
C PRO A 306 -16.68 8.95 -3.69
N GLU A 307 -16.71 8.91 -2.35
CA GLU A 307 -17.24 9.95 -1.49
C GLU A 307 -16.49 11.28 -1.64
N LEU A 308 -15.19 11.23 -1.94
CA LEU A 308 -14.37 12.43 -2.12
C LEU A 308 -14.82 13.19 -3.37
N GLY A 309 -15.15 12.48 -4.46
CA GLY A 309 -15.70 13.06 -5.68
C GLY A 309 -17.11 13.65 -5.54
N ARG A 310 -17.79 13.42 -4.41
CA ARG A 310 -19.16 13.92 -4.14
C ARG A 310 -19.18 15.19 -3.28
N THR A 311 -18.03 15.80 -3.01
CA THR A 311 -17.92 17.00 -2.17
C THR A 311 -16.84 17.95 -2.68
N THR A 312 -17.10 19.25 -2.64
CA THR A 312 -16.10 20.31 -2.86
C THR A 312 -15.59 20.91 -1.55
N ALA A 313 -16.19 20.58 -0.42
CA ALA A 313 -15.80 21.10 0.90
C ALA A 313 -14.38 20.68 1.34
N LEU A 314 -13.75 19.76 0.62
CA LEU A 314 -12.38 19.29 0.87
C LEU A 314 -11.41 19.77 -0.20
N ASP A 315 -11.86 20.57 -1.18
CA ASP A 315 -10.97 21.12 -2.20
C ASP A 315 -9.94 22.07 -1.55
N GLY A 316 -8.68 21.97 -1.98
CA GLY A 316 -7.53 22.67 -1.39
C GLY A 316 -6.92 21.99 -0.17
N ALA A 317 -7.55 20.94 0.38
CA ALA A 317 -6.93 20.15 1.43
C ALA A 317 -5.79 19.29 0.86
N VAL A 318 -4.69 19.18 1.61
CA VAL A 318 -3.49 18.46 1.18
C VAL A 318 -3.29 17.16 1.94
N TYR A 319 -2.68 16.16 1.33
CA TYR A 319 -2.30 14.92 1.99
C TYR A 319 -1.01 14.36 1.40
N SER A 320 -0.29 13.53 2.14
CA SER A 320 0.85 12.80 1.61
C SER A 320 0.46 11.38 1.24
N ALA A 321 0.86 10.94 0.06
CA ALA A 321 0.65 9.57 -0.39
C ALA A 321 1.79 9.16 -1.32
N ILE A 322 1.76 7.90 -1.72
CA ILE A 322 2.67 7.39 -2.74
C ILE A 322 2.08 7.73 -4.10
N LYS A 323 2.87 8.37 -4.93
CA LYS A 323 2.61 8.49 -6.36
C LYS A 323 2.95 7.18 -7.04
N PHE A 324 2.03 6.68 -7.84
CA PHE A 324 2.23 5.43 -8.56
C PHE A 324 1.81 5.58 -10.02
N GLN A 325 2.35 4.68 -10.86
CA GLN A 325 2.06 4.60 -12.28
C GLN A 325 1.21 3.36 -12.61
N GLY A 326 0.50 3.39 -13.74
CA GLY A 326 -0.27 2.24 -14.25
C GLY A 326 -1.74 2.21 -13.82
N VAL A 327 -2.39 1.06 -14.05
CA VAL A 327 -3.86 0.87 -13.94
C VAL A 327 -4.31 0.47 -12.52
N HIS A 328 -3.58 0.89 -11.49
CA HIS A 328 -3.91 0.52 -10.10
C HIS A 328 -5.00 1.42 -9.53
N GLN A 329 -5.90 0.84 -8.75
CA GLN A 329 -7.01 1.59 -8.15
C GLN A 329 -6.59 2.31 -6.86
N SER A 330 -5.45 1.95 -6.27
CA SER A 330 -4.95 2.56 -5.04
C SER A 330 -3.43 2.41 -4.88
N SER A 331 -2.85 3.24 -4.02
CA SER A 331 -1.45 3.13 -3.60
C SER A 331 -1.16 1.80 -2.92
N LEU A 332 -2.12 1.23 -2.18
CA LEU A 332 -2.01 -0.09 -1.59
C LEU A 332 -1.76 -1.17 -2.66
N GLN A 333 -2.56 -1.20 -3.73
CA GLN A 333 -2.39 -2.18 -4.80
C GLN A 333 -1.04 -2.02 -5.51
N ALA A 334 -0.62 -0.77 -5.77
CA ALA A 334 0.68 -0.50 -6.38
C ALA A 334 1.85 -0.97 -5.51
N GLU A 335 1.83 -0.65 -4.20
CA GLU A 335 2.83 -1.14 -3.25
C GLU A 335 2.87 -2.66 -3.17
N LEU A 336 1.72 -3.34 -3.11
CA LEU A 336 1.67 -4.81 -3.03
C LEU A 336 2.16 -5.48 -4.32
N ALA A 337 1.83 -4.93 -5.49
CA ALA A 337 2.34 -5.45 -6.76
C ALA A 337 3.86 -5.29 -6.86
N ASP A 338 4.38 -4.16 -6.38
CA ASP A 338 5.81 -3.91 -6.30
C ASP A 338 6.53 -4.87 -5.36
N LEU A 339 5.93 -5.19 -4.22
CA LEU A 339 6.45 -6.20 -3.30
C LEU A 339 6.47 -7.61 -3.91
N ALA A 340 5.41 -7.98 -4.62
CA ALA A 340 5.33 -9.26 -5.29
C ALA A 340 6.40 -9.37 -6.39
N ASP A 341 6.57 -8.33 -7.21
CA ASP A 341 7.59 -8.28 -8.25
C ASP A 341 9.01 -8.29 -7.67
N LEU A 342 9.24 -7.61 -6.55
CA LEU A 342 10.53 -7.61 -5.85
C LEU A 342 10.89 -9.02 -5.35
N LEU A 343 9.92 -9.78 -4.83
CA LEU A 343 10.13 -11.19 -4.45
C LEU A 343 10.43 -12.07 -5.66
N VAL A 344 9.67 -11.94 -6.75
CA VAL A 344 9.92 -12.68 -8.00
C VAL A 344 11.33 -12.41 -8.51
N ALA A 345 11.73 -11.13 -8.58
CA ALA A 345 13.05 -10.73 -9.04
C ALA A 345 14.17 -11.29 -8.15
N ALA A 346 13.99 -11.28 -6.82
CA ALA A 346 14.95 -11.85 -5.88
C ALA A 346 15.08 -13.38 -6.05
N ILE A 347 13.96 -14.09 -6.16
CA ILE A 347 13.93 -15.54 -6.36
C ILE A 347 14.62 -15.92 -7.68
N GLN A 348 14.34 -15.21 -8.76
CA GLN A 348 14.94 -15.48 -10.07
C GLN A 348 16.44 -15.15 -10.12
N LYS A 349 16.87 -14.06 -9.46
CA LYS A 349 18.27 -13.61 -9.45
C LYS A 349 19.23 -14.71 -9.00
N ASP A 350 18.87 -15.41 -7.92
CA ASP A 350 19.70 -16.45 -7.32
C ASP A 350 19.14 -17.87 -7.54
N ASN A 351 18.12 -18.01 -8.40
CA ASN A 351 17.38 -19.26 -8.66
C ASN A 351 17.01 -20.01 -7.36
N LEU A 352 16.43 -19.28 -6.41
CA LEU A 352 16.11 -19.80 -5.08
C LEU A 352 14.94 -20.79 -5.16
N ARG A 353 15.15 -22.00 -4.63
CA ARG A 353 14.17 -23.09 -4.56
C ARG A 353 14.43 -23.93 -3.32
N ASP A 354 13.41 -24.63 -2.84
CA ASP A 354 13.47 -25.59 -1.75
C ASP A 354 14.18 -25.01 -0.50
N GLU A 355 15.23 -25.67 -0.02
CA GLU A 355 16.00 -25.24 1.15
C GLU A 355 16.76 -23.93 0.97
N ASN A 356 17.03 -23.51 -0.27
CA ASN A 356 17.73 -22.25 -0.53
C ASN A 356 16.81 -21.04 -0.39
N MET A 357 15.49 -21.24 -0.35
CA MET A 357 14.52 -20.16 -0.17
C MET A 357 14.69 -19.43 1.17
N ARG A 358 15.32 -20.05 2.16
CA ARG A 358 15.70 -19.41 3.44
C ARG A 358 16.68 -18.23 3.26
N TYR A 359 17.38 -18.15 2.13
CA TYR A 359 18.31 -17.07 1.81
C TYR A 359 17.65 -15.86 1.14
N LEU A 360 16.34 -15.93 0.86
CA LEU A 360 15.60 -14.89 0.14
C LEU A 360 15.72 -13.51 0.80
N ILE A 361 15.75 -13.43 2.13
CA ILE A 361 15.92 -12.14 2.83
C ILE A 361 17.30 -11.52 2.59
N GLN A 362 18.35 -12.35 2.49
CA GLN A 362 19.70 -11.91 2.17
C GLN A 362 19.79 -11.45 0.72
N THR A 363 19.18 -12.20 -0.20
CA THR A 363 19.09 -11.83 -1.61
C THR A 363 18.38 -10.48 -1.78
N LEU A 364 17.20 -10.30 -1.16
CA LEU A 364 16.45 -9.04 -1.15
C LEU A 364 17.29 -7.87 -0.64
N ARG A 365 18.03 -8.06 0.47
CA ARG A 365 18.93 -7.03 1.03
C ARG A 365 20.13 -6.72 0.12
N GLY A 366 20.55 -7.67 -0.71
CA GLY A 366 21.64 -7.52 -1.67
C GLY A 366 21.18 -7.13 -3.09
N MET A 367 19.91 -6.77 -3.27
CA MET A 367 19.42 -6.26 -4.56
C MET A 367 19.85 -4.81 -4.76
N GLU A 368 20.29 -4.50 -5.97
CA GLU A 368 20.36 -3.12 -6.45
C GLU A 368 18.95 -2.52 -6.51
N PRO A 369 18.81 -1.18 -6.48
CA PRO A 369 17.51 -0.54 -6.59
C PRO A 369 16.73 -0.99 -7.84
N VAL A 370 15.48 -1.44 -7.65
CA VAL A 370 14.61 -1.99 -8.69
C VAL A 370 13.52 -0.97 -9.03
N PRO A 371 13.29 -0.65 -10.33
CA PRO A 371 12.16 0.18 -10.70
C PRO A 371 10.84 -0.52 -10.41
N GLY A 372 9.97 0.14 -9.66
CA GLY A 372 8.61 -0.29 -9.36
C GLY A 372 7.59 0.78 -9.74
N ARG A 373 6.31 0.45 -9.59
CA ARG A 373 5.18 1.35 -9.85
C ARG A 373 5.16 2.52 -8.89
N SER A 374 5.61 2.29 -7.66
CA SER A 374 5.64 3.26 -6.57
C SER A 374 6.96 3.99 -6.46
N GLY A 375 8.02 3.63 -7.18
CA GLY A 375 9.32 4.31 -7.11
C GLY A 375 10.51 3.40 -7.41
N MET A 376 11.71 3.84 -7.04
CA MET A 376 12.95 3.05 -7.18
C MET A 376 13.22 2.28 -5.88
N LEU A 377 12.72 1.06 -5.81
CA LEU A 377 12.62 0.27 -4.60
C LEU A 377 13.95 -0.35 -4.20
N ARG A 378 14.26 -0.32 -2.92
CA ARG A 378 15.43 -1.01 -2.34
C ARG A 378 15.16 -1.41 -0.91
N ILE A 379 15.94 -2.33 -0.38
CA ILE A 379 15.89 -2.69 1.04
C ILE A 379 16.95 -1.89 1.81
N GLU A 380 16.51 -1.09 2.77
CA GLU A 380 17.40 -0.45 3.74
C GLU A 380 17.15 -1.01 5.14
N GLY A 381 18.08 -1.83 5.62
CA GLY A 381 17.94 -2.54 6.88
C GLY A 381 16.80 -3.56 6.84
N ASP A 382 15.70 -3.23 7.51
CA ASP A 382 14.49 -4.04 7.64
C ASP A 382 13.30 -3.44 6.88
N LYS A 383 13.50 -2.48 5.98
CA LYS A 383 12.40 -1.80 5.28
C LYS A 383 12.60 -1.76 3.78
N VAL A 384 11.51 -1.84 3.04
CA VAL A 384 11.47 -1.39 1.64
C VAL A 384 11.38 0.14 1.62
N THR A 385 12.34 0.78 0.97
CA THR A 385 12.41 2.23 0.79
C THR A 385 12.47 2.60 -0.70
N GLY A 386 12.46 3.90 -1.00
CA GLY A 386 12.53 4.41 -2.38
C GLY A 386 11.17 4.55 -3.07
N GLN A 387 10.07 4.42 -2.33
CA GLN A 387 8.74 4.82 -2.78
C GLN A 387 8.67 6.36 -2.94
N ASN A 388 8.03 6.82 -4.02
CA ASN A 388 7.80 8.20 -4.39
C ASN A 388 6.67 8.80 -3.54
N LEU A 389 7.02 9.20 -2.31
CA LEU A 389 6.13 9.95 -1.45
C LEU A 389 6.01 11.40 -1.97
N GLU A 390 4.79 11.83 -2.25
CA GLU A 390 4.50 13.19 -2.72
C GLU A 390 3.35 13.82 -1.92
N ILE A 391 3.26 15.14 -1.98
CA ILE A 391 2.10 15.89 -1.49
C ILE A 391 1.09 16.03 -2.62
N PHE A 392 -0.15 15.70 -2.31
CA PHE A 392 -1.30 15.86 -3.18
C PHE A 392 -2.20 16.95 -2.61
N GLU A 393 -2.81 17.74 -3.49
CA GLU A 393 -3.90 18.64 -3.17
C GLU A 393 -5.19 18.08 -3.75
N ILE A 394 -6.27 18.10 -2.98
CA ILE A 394 -7.59 17.73 -3.47
C ILE A 394 -8.11 18.85 -4.36
N GLN A 395 -8.37 18.53 -5.62
CA GLN A 395 -8.93 19.43 -6.62
C GLN A 395 -10.15 18.78 -7.25
N ARG A 396 -11.34 19.35 -7.00
CA ARG A 396 -12.64 18.83 -7.47
C ARG A 396 -12.84 17.37 -7.06
N GLY A 397 -12.52 17.07 -5.79
CA GLY A 397 -12.64 15.72 -5.22
C GLY A 397 -11.62 14.70 -5.73
N VAL A 398 -10.57 15.12 -6.45
CA VAL A 398 -9.47 14.25 -6.92
C VAL A 398 -8.14 14.78 -6.39
N GLY A 399 -7.33 13.90 -5.79
CA GLY A 399 -5.98 14.29 -5.38
C GLY A 399 -5.04 14.45 -6.57
N ARG A 400 -4.39 15.60 -6.68
CA ARG A 400 -3.38 15.91 -7.70
C ARG A 400 -2.04 16.25 -7.05
N PRO A 401 -0.93 15.71 -7.55
CA PRO A 401 0.39 16.02 -6.98
C PRO A 401 0.71 17.51 -7.13
N ILE A 402 1.16 18.16 -6.06
CA ILE A 402 1.53 19.60 -6.06
C ILE A 402 2.80 19.85 -6.90
N SER A 403 3.61 18.82 -7.13
CA SER A 403 4.79 18.87 -8.01
C SER A 403 4.45 19.01 -9.50
N ALA A 404 3.16 18.92 -9.90
CA ALA A 404 2.74 18.82 -11.30
C ALA A 404 2.31 20.14 -11.98
N GLU A 405 2.65 21.32 -11.43
CA GLU A 405 2.56 22.58 -12.18
C GLU A 405 3.91 22.81 -12.90
N ALA A 406 4.04 22.83 -14.24
CA ALA A 406 3.13 23.35 -15.25
C ALA A 406 3.23 22.62 -16.60
N GLU A 407 2.19 21.88 -16.96
CA GLU A 407 1.73 21.76 -18.36
C GLU A 407 0.24 22.10 -18.40
N TRP A 408 -0.08 23.35 -18.04
CA TRP A 408 -1.30 23.99 -18.52
C TRP A 408 -0.89 24.81 -19.74
N THR A 409 -0.94 24.18 -20.91
CA THR A 409 -1.12 24.95 -22.14
C THR A 409 -2.52 25.54 -22.07
N ASN A 410 -2.60 26.85 -21.97
CA ASN A 410 -3.83 27.58 -22.22
C ASN A 410 -4.36 27.13 -23.58
N SER A 411 -5.49 26.44 -23.58
CA SER A 411 -6.34 26.31 -24.75
C SER A 411 -7.65 27.01 -24.42
N ASP A 412 -7.76 28.18 -25.06
CA ASP A 412 -8.93 28.99 -25.42
C ASP A 412 -9.90 29.50 -24.34
#